data_AF-A0A542UB27-F1
#
_entry.id   AF-A0A542UB27-F1
#
_cell.length_a   1.000
_cell.length_b   1.000
_cell.length_c   1.000
_cell.angle_alpha   90.00
_cell.angle_beta   90.00
_cell.angle_gamma   90.00
#
_symmetry.space_group_name_H-M   'P 1'
#
loop_
_entity.id
_entity.type
_entity.pdbx_description
1 polymer ?
#
loop_
_entity_poly.entity_id
_entity_poly.type
_entity_poly.pdbx_seq_one_letter_code
_entity_poly.pdbx_strand_id
1 'polypeptide(L)' 'MSEAVPTDPGAEAERGRVALWLDPDDLRWLAGHCCCPDDADRETRDRCSRLRFRASAALHKSGRSG' A
#
# COMPACT_ATOMS: atom_id res chain seq x y z
N MET A 1 0.66 -21.15 -8.01
CA MET A 1 0.94 -19.81 -7.43
C MET A 1 1.16 -18.89 -8.60
N SER A 2 0.36 -17.83 -8.77
CA SER A 2 0.63 -16.86 -9.83
C SER A 2 1.89 -16.09 -9.46
N GLU A 3 2.88 -16.12 -10.35
CA GLU A 3 4.08 -15.29 -10.22
C GLU A 3 3.64 -13.84 -10.06
N ALA A 4 4.05 -13.21 -8.96
CA ALA A 4 3.76 -11.82 -8.71
C ALA A 4 4.51 -11.01 -9.77
N VAL A 5 3.80 -10.53 -10.78
CA VAL A 5 4.37 -9.66 -11.82
C VAL A 5 4.95 -8.43 -11.12
N PRO A 6 6.26 -8.16 -11.25
CA PRO A 6 6.86 -6.96 -10.69
C PRO A 6 6.10 -5.72 -11.17
N THR A 7 5.86 -4.77 -10.28
CA THR A 7 5.29 -3.47 -10.66
C THR A 7 6.19 -2.83 -11.71
N ASP A 8 5.66 -2.54 -12.90
CA ASP A 8 6.39 -1.87 -13.98
C ASP A 8 6.41 -0.35 -13.72
N PRO A 9 7.57 0.25 -13.37
CA PRO A 9 7.64 1.68 -13.11
C PRO A 9 7.21 2.56 -14.29
N GLY A 10 7.40 2.12 -15.54
CA GLY A 10 6.98 2.88 -16.73
C GLY A 10 5.45 2.96 -16.84
N ALA A 11 4.78 1.81 -16.77
CA ALA A 11 3.33 1.73 -16.81
C ALA A 11 2.64 2.46 -15.63
N GLU A 12 3.29 2.51 -14.47
CA GLU A 12 2.80 3.28 -13.32
C GLU A 12 2.93 4.79 -13.53
N ALA A 13 4.05 5.25 -14.08
CA ALA A 13 4.29 6.66 -14.36
C ALA A 13 3.28 7.23 -15.37
N GLU A 14 2.94 6.47 -16.43
CA GLU A 14 1.90 6.83 -17.40
C GLU A 14 0.52 7.03 -16.77
N ARG A 15 0.28 6.36 -15.63
CA ARG A 15 -0.97 6.44 -14.87
C ARG A 15 -0.93 7.50 -13.77
N GLY A 16 0.11 8.34 -13.74
CA GLY A 16 0.32 9.35 -12.70
C GLY A 16 0.66 8.77 -11.33
N ARG A 17 1.21 7.55 -11.30
CA ARG A 17 1.59 6.84 -10.07
C ARG A 17 3.10 6.69 -10.00
N VAL A 18 3.63 6.59 -8.78
CA VAL A 18 5.05 6.36 -8.53
C VAL A 18 5.22 4.93 -8.05
N ALA A 19 6.09 4.19 -8.72
CA ALA A 19 6.47 2.86 -8.26
C ALA A 19 7.35 2.99 -7.01
N LEU A 20 6.92 2.32 -5.94
CA LEU A 20 7.59 2.31 -4.64
C LEU A 20 7.70 0.86 -4.19
N TRP A 21 8.92 0.44 -3.90
CA TRP A 21 9.22 -0.86 -3.31
C TRP A 21 9.51 -0.67 -1.84
N LEU A 22 8.83 -1.44 -1.01
CA LEU A 22 8.99 -1.45 0.44
C LEU A 22 9.27 -2.89 0.88
N ASP A 23 10.04 -3.02 1.95
CA ASP A 23 10.22 -4.33 2.58
C ASP A 23 8.88 -4.80 3.19
N PRO A 24 8.61 -6.12 3.26
CA PRO A 24 7.43 -6.63 3.95
C PRO A 24 7.23 -6.08 5.38
N ASP A 25 8.29 -5.79 6.13
CA ASP A 25 8.18 -5.22 7.48
C ASP A 25 7.62 -3.79 7.44
N ASP A 26 8.10 -2.96 6.51
CA ASP A 26 7.56 -1.62 6.27
C ASP A 26 6.10 -1.65 5.82
N LEU A 27 5.72 -2.64 4.99
CA LEU A 27 4.34 -2.83 4.57
C LEU A 27 3.44 -3.24 5.74
N ARG A 28 3.90 -4.10 6.65
CA ARG A 28 3.14 -4.46 7.87
C ARG A 28 2.97 -3.24 8.76
N TRP A 29 4.02 -2.45 8.92
CA TRP A 29 3.95 -1.21 9.67
C TRP A 29 2.93 -0.25 9.05
N LEU A 30 2.98 0.01 7.74
CA LEU A 30 2.01 0.90 7.06
C LEU A 30 0.57 0.38 7.09
N ALA A 31 0.38 -0.94 7.05
CA ALA A 31 -0.95 -1.56 7.10
C ALA A 31 -1.62 -1.33 8.47
N GLY A 32 -0.85 -1.43 9.57
CA GLY A 32 -1.35 -1.25 10.94
C GLY A 32 -1.22 0.18 11.48
N HIS A 33 -0.23 0.92 11.00
CA HIS A 33 0.17 2.23 11.49
C HIS A 33 0.23 3.21 10.31
N CYS A 34 -0.84 3.98 10.15
CA CYS A 34 -0.84 5.13 9.25
C CYS A 34 -1.05 6.37 10.13
N CYS A 35 -0.31 7.43 9.85
CA CYS A 35 -0.31 8.72 10.55
C CYS A 35 -1.63 9.49 10.34
N CYS A 36 -2.78 8.84 10.58
CA CYS A 36 -4.08 9.47 10.57
C CYS A 36 -4.35 10.04 11.96
N PRO A 37 -4.42 11.36 12.13
CA PRO A 37 -4.91 11.95 13.37
C PRO A 37 -6.33 11.44 13.69
N ASP A 38 -6.65 11.34 14.97
CA ASP A 38 -8.00 10.92 15.41
C ASP A 38 -9.07 11.95 14.99
N ASP A 39 -8.70 13.22 14.94
CA ASP A 39 -9.52 14.36 14.51
C ASP A 39 -9.45 14.65 13.00
N ALA A 40 -8.82 13.77 12.22
CA ALA A 40 -8.72 13.90 10.79
C ALA A 40 -10.10 14.04 10.12
N ASP A 41 -10.19 14.94 9.15
CA ASP A 41 -11.37 15.09 8.32
C ASP A 41 -11.64 13.85 7.45
N ARG A 42 -12.81 13.81 6.80
CA ARG A 42 -13.22 12.64 6.02
C ARG A 42 -12.24 12.35 4.88
N GLU A 43 -11.74 13.38 4.20
CA GLU A 43 -10.81 13.21 3.09
C GLU A 43 -9.50 12.55 3.55
N THR A 44 -8.96 13.00 4.69
CA THR A 44 -7.74 12.48 5.29
C THR A 44 -7.95 11.04 5.76
N ARG A 45 -9.08 10.73 6.42
CA ARG A 45 -9.44 9.35 6.80
C ARG A 45 -9.57 8.43 5.59
N ASP A 46 -10.17 8.90 4.50
CA ASP A 46 -10.30 8.14 3.25
C ASP A 46 -8.91 7.90 2.63
N ARG A 47 -8.03 8.90 2.66
CA ARG A 47 -6.64 8.78 2.20
C ARG A 47 -5.88 7.73 2.99
N CYS A 48 -5.95 7.78 4.32
CA CYS A 48 -5.31 6.80 5.20
C CYS A 48 -5.85 5.39 4.99
N SER A 49 -7.17 5.24 4.83
CA SER A 49 -7.80 3.94 4.53
C SER A 49 -7.30 3.35 3.21
N ARG A 50 -7.18 4.16 2.15
CA ARG A 50 -6.63 3.72 0.87
C ARG A 50 -5.18 3.25 0.99
N LEU A 51 -4.34 3.93 1.79
CA LEU A 51 -2.95 3.55 2.00
C LEU A 51 -2.85 2.21 2.76
N ARG A 52 -3.56 2.07 3.89
CA ARG A 52 -3.59 0.82 4.67
C ARG A 52 -4.09 -0.35 3.83
N PHE A 53 -5.16 -0.16 3.08
CA PHE A 53 -5.71 -1.20 2.20
C PHE A 53 -4.68 -1.65 1.15
N ARG A 54 -3.97 -0.72 0.51
CA ARG A 54 -2.95 -1.07 -0.49
C ARG A 54 -1.78 -1.83 0.12
N ALA A 55 -1.32 -1.44 1.31
CA ALA A 55 -0.27 -2.15 2.04
C ALA A 55 -0.72 -3.59 2.40
N SER A 56 -1.92 -3.75 2.96
CA SER A 56 -2.49 -5.07 3.27
C SER A 56 -2.68 -5.93 2.01
N ALA A 57 -3.15 -5.33 0.90
CA ALA A 57 -3.32 -6.04 -0.36
C ALA A 57 -1.99 -6.50 -0.96
N ALA A 58 -0.91 -5.71 -0.83
CA ALA A 58 0.43 -6.11 -1.25
C ALA A 58 0.93 -7.31 -0.45
N LEU A 59 0.78 -7.27 0.89
CA LEU A 59 1.11 -8.40 1.77
C LEU A 59 0.31 -9.66 1.40
N HIS A 60 -1.00 -9.52 1.19
CA HIS A 60 -1.87 -10.63 0.80
C HIS A 60 -1.46 -11.26 -0.52
N LYS A 61 -1.22 -10.46 -1.56
CA LYS A 61 -0.79 -10.94 -2.88
C LYS A 61 0.58 -11.62 -2.85
N SER A 62 1.45 -11.22 -1.94
CA SER A 62 2.76 -11.83 -1.73
C SER A 62 2.73 -13.12 -0.89
N GLY A 63 1.56 -13.53 -0.38
CA GLY A 63 1.43 -14.68 0.53
C GLY A 63 1.95 -14.43 1.94
N ARG A 64 2.13 -13.16 2.34
CA ARG A 64 2.69 -12.73 3.62
C ARG A 64 1.67 -12.09 4.55
N SER A 65 0.38 -12.25 4.27
CA SER A 65 -0.70 -11.87 5.17
C SER A 65 -0.84 -12.91 6.27
N GLY A 66 -0.25 -12.63 7.44
CA GLY A 66 -0.34 -13.42 8.67
C GLY A 66 -0.30 -12.48 9.86
#